data_AF-A0A7C5PNB6-F1
#
_entry.id   AF-A0A7C5PNB6-F1
#
_cell.length_a   1.000
_cell.length_b   1.000
_cell.length_c   1.000
_cell.angle_alpha   90.00
_cell.angle_beta   90.00
_cell.angle_gamma   90.00
#
_symmetry.space_group_name_H-M   'P 1'
#
loop_
_entity.id
_entity.type
_entity.pdbx_description
1 polymer ?
#
loop_
_entity_poly.entity_id
_entity_poly.type
_entity_poly.pdbx_seq_one_letter_code
_entity_poly.pdbx_strand_id
1 'polypeptide(L)' 'ELVEVDLSGANLQGANLEEVNLRNANLEGADLRGANLSEADLTGANLGSFFHKVKLKGAVLNNTIFPDGSVHNKDEG' A
#
# COMPACT_ATOMS: atom_id res chain seq x y z
N GLU A 1 -2.02 13.63 0.83
CA GLU A 1 -1.48 12.99 2.04
C GLU A 1 -2.61 12.26 2.75
N LEU A 2 -2.39 11.00 3.11
CA LEU A 2 -3.33 10.04 3.69
C LEU A 2 -2.60 9.21 4.76
N VAL A 3 -1.98 9.90 5.72
CA VAL A 3 -1.19 9.28 6.80
C VAL A 3 -2.12 8.80 7.90
N GLU A 4 -1.88 7.59 8.42
CA GLU A 4 -2.64 7.00 9.54
C GLU A 4 -4.15 6.90 9.30
N VAL A 5 -4.57 6.90 8.03
CA VAL A 5 -5.98 6.78 7.67
C VAL A 5 -6.43 5.33 7.65
N ASP A 6 -7.69 5.10 8.03
CA ASP A 6 -8.35 3.82 7.84
C ASP A 6 -9.08 3.80 6.49
N LEU A 7 -8.54 3.00 5.56
CA LEU A 7 -9.10 2.72 4.25
C LEU A 7 -9.49 1.23 4.14
N SER A 8 -9.67 0.55 5.27
CA SER A 8 -10.02 -0.86 5.26
C SER A 8 -11.34 -1.11 4.52
N GLY A 9 -11.33 -2.13 3.66
CA GLY A 9 -12.47 -2.47 2.80
C GLY A 9 -12.83 -1.44 1.72
N ALA A 10 -12.07 -0.35 1.55
CA ALA A 10 -12.36 0.66 0.55
C ALA A 10 -12.22 0.11 -0.88
N ASN A 11 -13.09 0.55 -1.79
CA ASN A 11 -12.91 0.29 -3.22
C ASN A 11 -11.98 1.35 -3.83
N LEU A 12 -10.74 0.97 -4.12
CA LEU A 12 -9.69 1.80 -4.72
C LEU A 12 -9.28 1.24 -6.10
N GLN A 13 -10.15 0.47 -6.75
CA GLN A 13 -9.85 -0.16 -8.03
C GLN A 13 -9.49 0.89 -9.07
N GLY A 14 -8.30 0.77 -9.66
CA GLY A 14 -7.80 1.72 -10.66
C GLY A 14 -7.51 3.13 -10.15
N ALA A 15 -7.51 3.36 -8.83
CA ALA A 15 -7.22 4.67 -8.26
C ALA A 15 -5.79 5.12 -8.60
N ASN A 16 -5.61 6.42 -8.86
CA ASN A 16 -4.29 7.02 -8.97
C ASN A 16 -3.85 7.55 -7.60
N LEU A 17 -2.89 6.84 -6.99
CA LEU A 17 -2.28 7.14 -5.69
C LEU A 17 -0.76 7.34 -5.85
N GLU A 18 -0.33 7.75 -7.05
CA GLU A 18 1.06 8.09 -7.35
C GLU A 18 1.56 9.21 -6.45
N GLU A 19 2.76 9.04 -5.89
CA GLU A 19 3.42 9.99 -4.96
C GLU A 19 2.63 10.29 -3.67
N VAL A 20 1.56 9.54 -3.37
CA VAL A 20 0.76 9.78 -2.16
C VAL A 20 1.50 9.25 -0.93
N ASN A 21 1.58 10.08 0.10
CA ASN A 21 2.00 9.64 1.43
C ASN A 21 0.86 8.84 2.10
N LEU A 22 1.07 7.53 2.25
CA LEU A 22 0.18 6.53 2.86
C LEU A 22 0.81 5.87 4.10
N ARG A 23 1.75 6.56 4.76
CA ARG A 23 2.44 6.03 5.93
C ARG A 23 1.43 5.60 7.00
N ASN A 24 1.64 4.41 7.56
CA ASN A 24 0.79 3.80 8.59
C ASN A 24 -0.70 3.68 8.20
N ALA A 25 -1.06 3.80 6.91
CA ALA A 25 -2.44 3.65 6.49
C ALA A 25 -2.90 2.18 6.64
N ASN A 26 -4.13 1.99 7.08
CA ASN A 26 -4.77 0.68 7.09
C ASN A 26 -5.48 0.45 5.74
N LEU A 27 -4.93 -0.41 4.89
CA LEU A 27 -5.53 -0.82 3.61
C LEU A 27 -6.02 -2.28 3.67
N GLU A 28 -6.22 -2.83 4.86
CA GLU A 28 -6.70 -4.21 5.03
C GLU A 28 -8.04 -4.42 4.31
N GLY A 29 -8.11 -5.44 3.46
CA GLY A 29 -9.30 -5.72 2.65
C GLY A 29 -9.67 -4.68 1.59
N ALA A 30 -8.89 -3.60 1.42
CA ALA A 30 -9.13 -2.62 0.35
C ALA A 30 -8.92 -3.27 -1.04
N ASP A 31 -9.79 -2.92 -1.99
CA ASP A 31 -9.65 -3.32 -3.39
C ASP A 31 -8.70 -2.38 -4.12
N LEU A 32 -7.43 -2.77 -4.23
CA LEU A 32 -6.39 -2.02 -4.92
C LEU A 32 -6.16 -2.52 -6.36
N ARG A 33 -7.03 -3.38 -6.91
CA ARG A 33 -6.78 -3.98 -8.23
C ARG A 33 -6.55 -2.91 -9.30
N GLY A 34 -5.38 -2.94 -9.92
CA GLY A 34 -4.99 -1.98 -10.95
C GLY A 34 -4.71 -0.55 -10.47
N ALA A 35 -4.67 -0.29 -9.16
CA ALA A 35 -4.30 1.01 -8.62
C ALA A 35 -2.83 1.35 -8.94
N ASN A 36 -2.57 2.65 -9.09
CA ASN A 36 -1.22 3.17 -9.26
C ASN A 36 -0.69 3.68 -7.92
N LEU A 37 0.27 2.97 -7.32
CA LEU A 37 0.99 3.36 -6.09
C LEU A 37 2.46 3.66 -6.39
N SER A 38 2.78 4.03 -7.62
CA SER A 38 4.14 4.41 -7.98
C SER A 38 4.64 5.59 -7.15
N GLU A 39 5.87 5.51 -6.66
CA GLU A 39 6.51 6.54 -5.81
C GLU A 39 5.76 6.86 -4.50
N ALA A 40 4.75 6.08 -4.10
CA ALA A 40 4.01 6.29 -2.86
C ALA A 40 4.85 5.90 -1.63
N ASP A 41 4.67 6.61 -0.50
CA ASP A 41 5.25 6.19 0.78
C ASP A 41 4.26 5.30 1.55
N LEU A 42 4.51 3.99 1.55
CA LEU A 42 3.73 2.97 2.25
C LEU A 42 4.40 2.53 3.56
N THR A 43 5.33 3.33 4.10
CA THR A 43 6.06 2.96 5.32
C THR A 43 5.09 2.63 6.45
N GLY A 44 5.15 1.42 6.98
CA GLY A 44 4.26 0.94 8.04
C GLY A 44 2.80 0.68 7.62
N ALA A 45 2.44 0.81 6.35
CA ALA A 45 1.09 0.56 5.87
C ALA A 45 0.75 -0.94 5.90
N ASN A 46 -0.54 -1.26 6.08
CA ASN A 46 -1.05 -2.62 5.99
C ASN A 46 -1.75 -2.85 4.65
N LEU A 47 -1.10 -3.50 3.68
CA LEU A 47 -1.66 -3.80 2.37
C LEU A 47 -2.66 -4.97 2.45
N GLY A 48 -3.88 -4.73 2.00
CA GLY A 48 -4.95 -5.74 1.95
C GLY A 48 -4.84 -6.75 0.79
N SER A 49 -5.65 -7.80 0.87
CA SER A 49 -5.59 -8.99 0.00
C SER A 49 -5.82 -8.76 -1.49
N PHE A 50 -6.37 -7.62 -1.90
CA PHE A 50 -6.76 -7.34 -3.27
C PHE A 50 -5.83 -6.35 -3.99
N PHE A 51 -4.52 -6.63 -4.01
CA PHE A 51 -3.50 -5.76 -4.63
C PHE A 51 -2.94 -6.28 -5.98
N HIS A 52 -3.64 -7.21 -6.63
CA HIS A 52 -3.20 -7.75 -7.92
C HIS A 52 -3.12 -6.65 -9.00
N LYS A 53 -2.04 -6.66 -9.79
CA LYS A 53 -1.75 -5.66 -10.84
C LYS A 53 -1.57 -4.23 -10.31
N VAL A 54 -1.33 -4.04 -9.01
CA VAL A 54 -0.90 -2.76 -8.47
C VAL A 54 0.47 -2.38 -9.04
N LYS A 55 0.63 -1.11 -9.39
CA LYS A 55 1.94 -0.56 -9.74
C LYS A 55 2.63 -0.06 -8.47
N LEU A 56 3.78 -0.65 -8.14
CA LEU A 56 4.60 -0.28 -6.96
C LEU A 56 5.98 0.26 -7.35
N LYS A 57 6.20 0.62 -8.62
CA LYS A 57 7.52 1.11 -9.05
C LYS A 57 7.90 2.35 -8.24
N GLY A 58 9.04 2.32 -7.56
CA GLY A 58 9.55 3.41 -6.73
C GLY A 58 8.83 3.58 -5.38
N ALA A 59 7.82 2.77 -5.08
CA ALA A 59 7.14 2.86 -3.80
C ALA A 59 8.09 2.55 -2.65
N VAL A 60 7.96 3.30 -1.56
CA VAL A 60 8.71 3.05 -0.32
C VAL A 60 7.92 2.07 0.53
N LEU A 61 8.47 0.88 0.73
CA LEU A 61 7.77 -0.26 1.37
C LEU A 61 8.28 -0.60 2.77
N ASN A 62 9.02 0.29 3.43
CA ASN A 62 9.68 -0.05 4.69
C ASN A 62 8.63 -0.40 5.77
N ASN A 63 8.76 -1.55 6.40
CA ASN A 63 7.81 -2.06 7.40
C ASN A 63 6.37 -2.19 6.87
N THR A 64 6.17 -2.23 5.55
CA THR A 64 4.85 -2.49 4.97
C THR A 64 4.47 -3.94 5.23
N ILE A 65 3.23 -4.16 5.69
CA ILE A 65 2.67 -5.49 5.90
C ILE A 65 1.97 -5.91 4.60
N PHE A 66 2.36 -7.03 4.03
CA PHE A 66 1.72 -7.63 2.86
C PHE A 66 0.57 -8.56 3.27
N PRO A 67 -0.31 -8.94 2.32
CA PRO A 67 -1.48 -9.75 2.65
C PRO A 67 -1.22 -11.15 3.18
N ASP A 68 -0.02 -11.69 2.96
CA ASP A 68 0.41 -12.96 3.54
C ASP A 68 0.96 -12.80 4.97
N GLY A 69 0.92 -11.58 5.51
CA GLY A 69 1.47 -11.20 6.80
C GLY A 69 2.97 -10.96 6.78
N SER A 70 3.64 -11.10 5.64
CA SER A 70 5.06 -10.76 5.53
C SER A 70 5.26 -9.26 5.69
N VAL A 71 6.35 -8.88 6.35
CA VAL A 71 6.71 -7.49 6.56
C VAL A 71 7.93 -7.18 5.70
N HIS A 72 7.83 -6.17 4.84
CA HIS A 72 8.94 -5.76 4.01
C HIS A 72 9.89 -4.87 4.80
N ASN A 73 10.93 -5.45 5.37
CA ASN A 73 11.96 -4.70 6.04
C ASN A 73 13.02 -4.28 5.01
N LYS A 74 13.52 -3.05 5.14
CA LYS A 74 14.58 -2.50 4.27
C LYS A 74 15.94 -3.22 4.44
N ASP A 75 15.99 -4.23 5.30
CA ASP A 75 17.18 -4.99 5.71
C ASP A 75 17.27 -6.39 5.05
N GLU A 76 16.33 -6.76 4.19
CA GLU A 76 16.48 -7.97 3.36
C GLU A 76 17.27 -7.60 2.10
N GLY A 77 18.59 -7.83 2.17
CA GLY A 77 19.59 -7.45 1.16
C GLY A 77 19.50 -8.15 -0.18
#